data_AF-A0A3M1HN72-F1
#
_entry.id   AF-A0A3M1HN72-F1
#
_cell.length_a   1.000
_cell.length_b   1.000
_cell.length_c   1.000
_cell.angle_alpha   90.00
_cell.angle_beta   90.00
_cell.angle_gamma   90.00
#
_symmetry.space_group_name_H-M   'P 1'
#
loop_
_entity.id
_entity.type
_entity.pdbx_description
1 polymer ?
#
loop_
_entity_poly.entity_id
_entity_poly.type
_entity_poly.pdbx_seq_one_letter_code
_entity_poly.pdbx_strand_id
1 'polypeptide(L)' 'MPRPFKRWTQLLTIWLERPAQDKRPAEWRFSLEDPHTGQRRGFGSLDGLVAFLREQLADRGGEDAGRAPRGRK' A
#
# COMPACT_ATOMS: atom_id res chain seq x y z
N MET A 1 25.08 -0.79 16.11
CA MET A 1 23.82 -0.03 16.33
C MET A 1 22.74 -0.69 15.49
N PRO A 2 21.62 -1.18 16.06
CA PRO A 2 20.53 -1.70 15.25
C PRO A 2 19.92 -0.55 14.45
N ARG A 3 19.69 -0.75 13.15
CA ARG A 3 18.94 0.21 12.33
C ARG A 3 17.52 0.32 12.89
N PRO A 4 16.94 1.52 13.03
CA PRO A 4 15.54 1.65 13.42
C PRO A 4 14.67 0.98 12.33
N PHE A 5 13.87 0.00 12.72
CA PHE A 5 12.94 -0.64 11.79
C PHE A 5 11.82 0.36 11.45
N LYS A 6 11.72 0.75 10.18
CA LYS A 6 10.61 1.59 9.68
C LYS A 6 9.39 0.68 9.51
N ARG A 7 8.39 0.82 10.39
CA ARG A 7 7.12 0.10 10.31
C ARG A 7 6.06 0.96 9.62
N TRP A 8 5.31 0.34 8.71
CA TRP A 8 4.12 0.95 8.12
C TRP A 8 2.96 -0.05 8.21
N THR A 9 1.82 0.43 8.69
CA THR A 9 0.62 -0.38 8.92
C THR A 9 -0.54 0.23 8.14
N GLN A 10 -1.34 -0.62 7.52
CA GLN A 10 -2.58 -0.26 6.82
C GLN A 10 -3.63 -1.32 7.17
N LEU A 11 -4.89 -0.92 7.29
CA LEU A 11 -6.02 -1.83 7.39
C LEU A 11 -6.56 -2.11 5.98
N LEU A 12 -6.57 -3.38 5.58
CA LEU A 12 -7.15 -3.81 4.31
C LEU A 12 -8.56 -4.35 4.55
N THR A 13 -9.54 -3.76 3.86
CA THR A 13 -10.90 -4.29 3.76
C THR A 13 -11.12 -4.84 2.36
N ILE A 14 -11.71 -6.03 2.27
CA ILE A 14 -12.05 -6.71 1.02
C ILE A 14 -13.51 -7.11 1.09
N TRP A 15 -14.29 -6.78 0.07
CA TRP A 15 -15.70 -7.15 0.00
C TRP A 15 -16.12 -7.45 -1.43
N LEU A 16 -17.15 -8.28 -1.57
CA LEU A 16 -17.79 -8.56 -2.84
C LEU A 16 -18.96 -7.59 -2.99
N GLU A 17 -18.82 -6.60 -3.88
CA GLU A 17 -19.85 -5.63 -4.19
C GLU A 17 -20.86 -6.23 -5.16
N ARG A 18 -22.13 -6.27 -4.77
CA ARG A 18 -23.24 -6.72 -5.62
C ARG A 18 -24.02 -5.50 -6.09
N PRO A 19 -23.99 -5.17 -7.39
CA PRO A 19 -24.75 -4.04 -7.91
C PRO A 19 -26.25 -4.26 -7.76
N ALA A 20 -27.00 -3.19 -7.46
CA ALA A 20 -28.44 -3.24 -7.22
C ALA A 20 -29.28 -3.54 -8.49
N GLN A 21 -28.67 -3.50 -9.67
CA GLN A 21 -29.30 -3.89 -10.93
C GLN A 21 -28.74 -5.23 -11.41
N ASP A 22 -29.65 -6.20 -11.58
CA ASP A 22 -29.43 -7.64 -11.77
C ASP A 22 -28.60 -8.07 -12.99
N LYS A 23 -28.02 -7.15 -13.75
CA LYS A 23 -27.27 -7.48 -14.98
C LYS A 23 -25.76 -7.41 -14.86
N ARG A 24 -25.21 -6.94 -13.73
CA ARG A 24 -23.75 -6.90 -13.54
C ARG A 24 -23.30 -7.98 -12.55
N PRO A 25 -22.20 -8.69 -12.85
CA PRO A 25 -21.64 -9.64 -11.91
C PRO A 25 -21.18 -8.92 -10.64
N ALA A 26 -21.12 -9.67 -9.54
CA ALA A 26 -20.55 -9.16 -8.32
C ALA A 26 -19.03 -8.92 -8.51
N GLU A 27 -18.54 -7.78 -8.06
CA GLU A 27 -17.15 -7.36 -8.25
C GLU A 27 -16.42 -7.31 -6.90
N TRP A 28 -15.19 -7.83 -6.86
CA TRP A 28 -14.35 -7.66 -5.69
C TRP A 28 -13.87 -6.21 -5.59
N ARG A 29 -14.00 -5.64 -4.40
CA ARG A 29 -13.52 -4.30 -4.06
C ARG A 29 -12.55 -4.37 -2.89
N PHE A 30 -11.66 -3.41 -2.87
CA PHE A 30 -10.60 -3.31 -1.87
C PHE A 30 -10.52 -1.88 -1.36
N SER A 31 -10.20 -1.72 -0.09
CA SER A 31 -9.88 -0.41 0.50
C SER A 31 -8.73 -0.55 1.47
N LEU A 32 -7.78 0.38 1.39
CA LEU A 32 -6.78 0.58 2.43
C LEU A 32 -7.15 1.78 3.28
N GLU A 33 -6.98 1.64 4.59
CA GLU A 33 -7.14 2.70 5.56
C GLU A 33 -5.89 2.84 6.42
N ASP A 34 -5.37 4.06 6.52
CA ASP A 34 -4.31 4.38 7.47
C ASP A 34 -4.94 4.54 8.86
N PRO A 35 -4.65 3.65 9.82
CA PRO A 35 -5.27 3.69 11.14
C PRO A 35 -4.86 4.91 11.97
N HIS A 36 -3.78 5.60 11.60
CA HIS A 36 -3.29 6.77 12.31
C HIS A 36 -3.90 8.08 11.80
N THR A 37 -4.31 8.13 10.52
CA THR A 37 -4.84 9.34 9.89
C THR A 37 -6.30 9.21 9.45
N GLY A 38 -6.85 8.00 9.43
CA GLY A 38 -8.18 7.70 8.89
C GLY A 38 -8.27 7.85 7.37
N GLN A 39 -7.15 8.10 6.67
CA GLN A 39 -7.16 8.28 5.23
C GLN A 39 -7.50 6.96 4.55
N ARG A 40 -8.53 6.98 3.70
CA ARG A 40 -9.01 5.80 2.96
C ARG A 40 -8.73 5.93 1.47
N ARG A 41 -8.37 4.80 0.86
CA ARG A 41 -8.19 4.67 -0.58
C ARG A 41 -8.82 3.38 -1.08
N GLY A 42 -9.81 3.51 -1.96
CA GLY A 42 -10.49 2.39 -2.60
C GLY A 42 -9.82 1.94 -3.90
N PHE A 43 -9.96 0.67 -4.23
CA PHE A 43 -9.48 0.05 -5.46
C PHE A 43 -10.55 -0.86 -6.05
N GLY A 44 -10.74 -0.75 -7.37
CA GLY A 44 -11.67 -1.59 -8.13
C GLY A 44 -11.10 -2.93 -8.56
N SER A 45 -9.79 -3.17 -8.38
CA SER A 45 -9.11 -4.41 -8.76
C SER A 45 -7.94 -4.71 -7.83
N LEU A 46 -7.57 -6.00 -7.74
CA LEU A 46 -6.42 -6.45 -6.96
C LEU A 46 -5.10 -5.90 -7.54
N ASP A 47 -4.97 -5.83 -8.86
CA ASP A 47 -3.78 -5.31 -9.52
C ASP A 47 -3.53 -3.84 -9.18
N GLY A 48 -4.58 -3.02 -9.13
CA GLY A 48 -4.48 -1.61 -8.73
C GLY A 48 -4.01 -1.45 -7.28
N LEU A 49 -4.50 -2.30 -6.37
CA LEU A 49 -4.03 -2.36 -4.98
C LEU A 49 -2.54 -2.73 -4.90
N VAL A 50 -2.11 -3.76 -5.63
CA VAL A 50 -0.73 -4.24 -5.60
C VAL A 50 0.23 -3.22 -6.23
N ALA A 51 -0.15 -2.58 -7.34
CA ALA A 51 0.63 -1.52 -7.96
C ALA A 51 0.89 -0.36 -6.98
N PHE A 52 -0.16 0.10 -6.31
CA PHE A 52 -0.05 1.13 -5.27
C PHE A 52 0.87 0.70 -4.12
N LEU A 53 0.73 -0.53 -3.61
CA LEU A 53 1.59 -1.02 -2.52
C LEU A 53 3.06 -1.09 -2.94
N ARG A 54 3.36 -1.46 -4.19
CA ARG A 54 4.73 -1.47 -4.73
C ARG A 54 5.34 -0.08 -4.74
N GLU A 55 4.60 0.92 -5.23
CA GLU A 55 5.04 2.32 -5.24
C GLU A 55 5.33 2.81 -3.81
N GLN A 56 4.42 2.54 -2.87
CA GLN A 56 4.59 2.94 -1.47
C GLN A 56 5.79 2.26 -0.80
N LEU A 57 6.05 0.99 -1.11
CA LEU A 57 7.24 0.28 -0.60
C LEU A 57 8.54 0.82 -1.20
N ALA A 58 8.54 1.16 -2.49
CA ALA A 58 9.70 1.76 -3.15
C ALA A 58 10.03 3.14 -2.56
N ASP A 59 9.03 4.00 -2.39
CA ASP A 59 9.18 5.32 -1.76
C ASP A 59 9.69 5.21 -0.31
N ARG A 60 9.12 4.27 0.47
CA ARG A 60 9.47 4.12 1.89
C ARG A 60 10.80 3.40 2.12
N GLY A 61 11.23 2.54 1.19
CA GLY A 61 12.47 1.76 1.26
C GLY A 61 13.68 2.43 0.59
N GLY A 62 13.48 3.54 -0.13
CA GLY A 62 14.49 4.20 -0.96
C GLY A 62 15.60 4.99 -0.24
N GLU A 63 15.60 5.12 1.09
CA GLU A 63 16.58 5.96 1.80
C GLU A 63 17.84 5.22 2.30
N ASP A 64 17.89 3.89 2.25
CA ASP A 64 19.01 3.12 2.83
C ASP A 64 20.14 2.77 1.83
N ALA A 65 20.01 3.11 0.54
CA ALA A 65 20.95 2.76 -0.52
C ALA A 65 21.88 3.92 -0.97
N GLY A 66 21.86 5.06 -0.28
CA GLY A 66 22.59 6.28 -0.70
C GLY A 66 23.88 6.63 0.07
N ARG A 67 24.22 5.96 1.17
CA ARG A 67 25.45 6.28 1.93
C ARG A 67 26.64 5.50 1.37
N ALA A 68 27.17 5.95 0.24
CA ALA A 68 28.49 5.54 -0.22
C ALA A 68 29.54 5.78 0.88
N PRO A 69 30.48 4.85 1.13
CA PRO A 69 31.56 5.09 2.06
C PRO A 69 32.39 6.27 1.53
N ARG A 70 32.43 7.38 2.29
CA ARG A 70 33.39 8.45 2.04
C ARG A 70 34.78 7.84 2.13
N GLY A 71 35.43 7.67 0.98
CA GLY A 71 36.81 7.21 0.89
C GLY A 71 37.68 8.06 1.80
N ARG A 72 38.39 7.40 2.72
CA ARG A 72 39.53 8.00 3.42
C ARG A 72 40.69 7.98 2.45
N LYS A 73 41.17 9.17 2.08
CA LYS A 73 42.55 9.37 1.58
C LYS A 73 43.54 8.96 2.67
#